data_AF-A0A9E3ABH4-F1
#
_entry.id   AF-A0A9E3ABH4-F1
#
_cell.length_a   1.000
_cell.length_b   1.000
_cell.length_c   1.000
_cell.angle_alpha   90.00
_cell.angle_beta   90.00
_cell.angle_gamma   90.00
#
_symmetry.space_group_name_H-M   'P 1'
#
loop_
_entity.id
_entity.type
_entity.pdbx_description
1 polymer ?
#
loop_
_entity_poly.entity_id
_entity_poly.type
_entity_poly.pdbx_seq_one_letter_code
_entity_poly.pdbx_strand_id
1 'polypeptide(L)' 'SVKGGAEIDISEFGIVTASGRRLEGVGVIPDLIVPLRLEDLRQHHDATLGEAVAALNSSSRIATQSLSPH' A
#
# COMPACT_ATOMS: atom_id res chain seq x y z
N SER A 1 2.24 18.76 27.64
CA SER A 1 1.78 20.09 27.20
C SER A 1 2.86 21.12 27.49
N VAL A 2 3.01 22.10 26.61
CA VAL A 2 3.93 23.23 26.80
C VAL A 2 3.15 24.37 27.46
N LYS A 3 3.81 25.23 28.26
CA LYS A 3 3.18 26.43 28.81
C LYS A 3 2.60 27.27 27.66
N GLY A 4 1.27 27.36 27.59
CA GLY A 4 0.53 27.96 26.46
C GLY A 4 -0.58 27.09 25.88
N GLY A 5 -0.73 25.84 26.33
CA GLY A 5 -1.81 24.94 25.86
C GLY A 5 -1.47 24.16 24.58
N ALA A 6 -0.26 24.30 24.08
CA ALA A 6 0.23 23.50 22.97
C ALA A 6 0.50 22.05 23.39
N GLU A 7 0.16 21.13 22.49
CA GLU A 7 0.49 19.72 22.58
C GLU A 7 1.63 19.41 21.61
N ILE A 8 2.55 18.57 22.06
CA ILE A 8 3.63 18.05 21.21
C ILE A 8 3.34 16.57 21.06
N ASP A 9 3.17 16.13 19.82
CA ASP A 9 3.11 14.72 19.50
C ASP A 9 4.52 14.22 19.17
N ILE A 10 4.94 13.19 19.88
CA ILE A 10 6.26 12.57 19.73
C ILE A 10 6.04 11.08 19.53
N SER A 11 6.60 10.54 18.46
CA SER A 11 6.62 9.09 18.26
C SER A 11 7.50 8.43 19.33
N GLU A 12 6.88 7.73 20.27
CA GLU A 12 7.57 7.00 21.35
C GLU A 12 8.20 5.68 20.87
N PHE A 13 7.78 5.19 19.71
CA PHE A 13 8.20 3.91 19.15
C PHE A 13 8.68 4.06 17.71
N GLY A 14 9.75 3.34 17.38
CA GLY A 14 10.21 3.18 16.01
C GLY A 14 9.54 1.99 15.34
N ILE A 15 9.05 2.16 14.11
CA ILE A 15 8.43 1.05 13.34
C ILE A 15 9.45 0.40 12.38
N VAL A 16 9.51 -0.94 12.43
CA VAL A 16 10.38 -1.76 11.57
C VAL A 16 9.58 -2.80 10.78
N THR A 17 10.11 -3.22 9.62
CA THR A 17 9.59 -4.36 8.85
C THR A 17 9.90 -5.68 9.55
N ALA A 18 9.28 -6.76 9.09
CA ALA A 18 9.63 -8.13 9.52
C ALA A 18 11.11 -8.48 9.30
N SER A 19 11.77 -7.83 8.32
CA SER A 19 13.20 -7.97 8.07
C SER A 19 14.08 -7.04 8.93
N GLY A 20 13.50 -6.33 9.90
CA GLY A 20 14.21 -5.40 10.79
C GLY A 20 14.58 -4.05 10.17
N ARG A 21 14.06 -3.71 8.98
CA ARG A 21 14.35 -2.42 8.32
C ARG A 21 13.42 -1.33 8.86
N ARG A 22 13.97 -0.18 9.27
CA ARG A 22 13.18 0.97 9.74
C ARG A 22 12.31 1.55 8.61
N LEU A 23 11.05 1.86 8.91
CA LEU A 23 10.11 2.48 7.95
C LEU A 23 10.19 4.00 7.92
N GLU A 24 10.44 4.63 9.06
CA GLU A 24 10.53 6.09 9.14
C GLU A 24 11.64 6.66 8.24
N GLY A 25 11.29 7.70 7.49
CA GLY A 25 12.20 8.38 6.56
C GLY A 25 12.44 7.64 5.23
N VAL A 26 11.98 6.40 5.07
CA VAL A 26 12.24 5.57 3.88
C VAL A 26 10.96 5.02 3.24
N GLY A 27 9.96 4.68 4.04
CA GLY A 27 8.70 4.10 3.58
C GLY A 27 8.84 2.64 3.12
N VAL A 28 7.92 2.24 2.25
CA VAL A 28 7.92 0.93 1.58
C VAL A 28 7.91 1.13 0.06
N ILE A 29 8.52 0.20 -0.65
CA ILE A 29 8.43 0.14 -2.11
C ILE A 29 7.28 -0.82 -2.43
N PRO A 30 6.26 -0.39 -3.18
CA PRO A 30 5.18 -1.28 -3.58
C PRO A 30 5.67 -2.27 -4.64
N ASP A 31 5.10 -3.48 -4.64
CA ASP A 31 5.40 -4.49 -5.67
C ASP A 31 4.91 -4.05 -7.06
N LEU A 32 3.81 -3.29 -7.10
CA LEU A 32 3.26 -2.67 -8.31
C LEU A 32 3.11 -1.16 -8.09
N ILE A 33 3.84 -0.37 -8.87
CA ILE A 33 3.69 1.08 -8.89
C ILE A 33 2.54 1.44 -9.85
N VAL A 34 1.49 2.05 -9.31
CA VAL A 34 0.39 2.64 -10.11
C VAL A 34 0.52 4.16 -10.05
N PRO A 35 0.95 4.83 -11.13
CA PRO A 35 1.14 6.29 -11.11
C PRO A 35 -0.19 7.04 -11.02
N LEU A 36 -0.26 8.06 -10.16
CA LEU A 36 -1.37 9.00 -10.16
C LEU A 36 -1.28 9.93 -11.39
N ARG A 37 -2.21 9.81 -12.33
CA ARG A 37 -2.26 10.65 -13.53
C ARG A 37 -3.35 11.69 -13.40
N LEU A 38 -3.09 12.89 -13.94
CA LEU A 38 -4.08 13.96 -13.97
C LEU A 38 -5.35 13.56 -14.74
N GLU A 39 -5.20 12.74 -15.77
CA GLU A 39 -6.34 12.28 -16.56
C GLU A 39 -7.27 11.36 -15.76
N ASP A 40 -6.70 10.46 -14.95
CA ASP A 40 -7.47 9.60 -14.05
C ASP A 40 -8.31 10.43 -13.07
N LEU A 41 -7.71 11.51 -12.51
CA LEU A 41 -8.42 12.44 -11.64
C LEU A 41 -9.58 13.15 -12.35
N ARG A 42 -9.36 13.63 -13.57
CA ARG A 42 -10.41 14.33 -14.35
C ARG A 42 -11.58 13.43 -14.69
N GLN A 43 -11.29 12.16 -14.93
CA GLN A 43 -12.30 11.16 -15.29
C GLN A 43 -12.94 10.48 -14.07
N HIS A 44 -12.58 10.86 -12.84
CA HIS A 44 -13.00 10.19 -11.61
C HIS A 44 -12.69 8.67 -11.66
N HIS A 45 -11.55 8.33 -12.25
CA HIS A 45 -11.10 6.97 -12.44
C HIS A 45 -10.03 6.62 -11.39
N ASP A 46 -10.23 5.53 -10.66
CA ASP A 46 -9.24 5.01 -9.70
C ASP A 46 -8.45 3.86 -10.32
N ALA A 47 -7.31 4.20 -10.91
CA ALA A 47 -6.39 3.22 -11.48
C ALA A 47 -5.81 2.27 -10.43
N THR A 48 -5.62 2.71 -9.18
CA THR A 48 -5.07 1.88 -8.11
C THR A 48 -6.05 0.75 -7.76
N LEU A 49 -7.34 1.08 -7.66
CA LEU A 49 -8.39 0.10 -7.43
C LEU A 49 -8.50 -0.89 -8.59
N GLY A 50 -8.45 -0.39 -9.83
CA GLY A 50 -8.51 -1.24 -11.03
C GLY A 50 -7.39 -2.28 -11.07
N GLU A 51 -6.15 -1.85 -10.87
CA GLU A 51 -4.98 -2.73 -10.85
C GLU A 51 -5.02 -3.72 -9.68
N ALA A 52 -5.46 -3.30 -8.50
CA ALA A 52 -5.64 -4.19 -7.35
C ALA A 52 -6.65 -5.31 -7.64
N VAL A 53 -7.80 -4.98 -8.23
CA VAL A 53 -8.82 -5.97 -8.62
C VAL A 53 -8.27 -6.93 -9.70
N ALA A 54 -7.53 -6.41 -10.68
CA ALA A 54 -6.90 -7.23 -11.70
C ALA A 54 -5.89 -8.22 -11.09
N ALA A 55 -5.05 -7.78 -10.16
CA ALA A 55 -4.06 -8.61 -9.48
C ALA A 55 -4.70 -9.70 -8.60
N LEU A 56 -5.79 -9.39 -7.90
CA LEU A 56 -6.53 -10.38 -7.12
C LEU A 56 -7.18 -11.44 -8.03
N ASN A 57 -7.74 -11.02 -9.17
CA ASN A 57 -8.38 -11.93 -10.12
C ASN A 57 -7.40 -12.83 -10.88
N SER A 58 -6.17 -12.37 -11.14
CA SER A 58 -5.14 -13.23 -11.73
C SER A 58 -4.62 -14.25 -10.71
N SER A 59 -4.47 -13.86 -9.45
CA SER A 59 -4.01 -14.73 -8.37
C SER A 59 -5.02 -15.85 -8.04
N SER A 60 -6.32 -15.55 -8.07
CA SER A 60 -7.37 -16.54 -7.81
C SER A 60 -7.48 -17.61 -8.91
N ARG A 61 -7.28 -17.24 -10.18
CA ARG A 61 -7.30 -18.20 -11.31
C ARG A 61 -6.18 -19.23 -11.25
N ILE A 62 -4.99 -18.83 -10.78
CA ILE A 62 -3.85 -19.73 -10.60
C ILE A 62 -4.16 -20.80 -9.54
N ALA A 63 -4.80 -20.40 -8.44
CA ALA A 63 -5.23 -21.33 -7.39
C ALA A 63 -6.26 -22.36 -7.89
N THR A 64 -7.18 -21.97 -8.77
CA THR A 64 -8.20 -22.88 -9.31
C THR A 64 -7.64 -23.86 -10.36
N GLN A 65 -6.67 -23.46 -11.20
CA GLN A 65 -6.03 -24.38 -12.15
C GLN A 65 -5.11 -25.40 -11.48
N SER A 66 -4.47 -25.05 -10.35
CA SER A 66 -3.62 -25.97 -9.58
C SER A 66 -4.40 -27.10 -8.89
N LEU A 67 -5.73 -27.03 -8.82
CA LEU A 67 -6.59 -28.00 -8.13
C LEU A 67 -7.34 -28.95 -9.08
N SER A 68 -7.05 -28.94 -10.40
CA SER A 68 -7.54 -29.99 -11.30
C SER A 68 -6.61 -31.21 -11.25
N PRO A 69 -7.04 -32.37 -10.72
CA PRO A 69 -6.27 -33.60 -10.82
C PRO A 69 -6.42 -34.17 -12.23
N HIS A 70 -5.30 -34.62 -12.79
CA HIS A 70 -5.29 -35.57 -13.91
C HIS A 70 -5.88 -36.92 -13.48
#